data_AF-A0A960KB28-F1
#
_entry.id   AF-A0A960KB28-F1
#
_cell.length_a   1.000
_cell.length_b   1.000
_cell.length_c   1.000
_cell.angle_alpha   90.00
_cell.angle_beta   90.00
_cell.angle_gamma   90.00
#
_symmetry.space_group_name_H-M   'P 1'
#
loop_
_entity.id
_entity.type
_entity.pdbx_description
1 polymer ?
#
loop_
_entity_poly.entity_id
_entity_poly.type
_entity_poly.pdbx_seq_one_letter_code
_entity_poly.pdbx_strand_id
1 'polypeptide(L)'
;TALRSWPTSWLVRFAATGLVASQLLFLRFPWKMAHLLPSLLCLVLLLCVAVEERPKALIALVALQVAFGLVRVDVLAPNQANEASGGRFRPSITSGPVLRDWQCRRDHPGVERGRQIEEVEPAWDCAAPYRDR
;
A
#
# COMPACT_ATOMS: atom_id res chain seq x y z
N THR A 1 23.16 11.69 -3.99
CA THR A 1 22.33 11.53 -2.75
C THR A 1 21.40 12.72 -2.67
N ALA A 2 20.08 12.51 -2.48
CA ALA A 2 19.04 13.56 -2.62
C ALA A 2 19.30 14.86 -1.82
N LEU A 3 19.98 14.78 -0.68
CA LEU A 3 20.44 15.96 0.10
C LEU A 3 21.44 16.85 -0.65
N ARG A 4 22.22 16.26 -1.57
CA ARG A 4 23.25 16.94 -2.36
C ARG A 4 22.67 17.65 -3.60
N SER A 5 21.50 17.22 -4.08
CA SER A 5 20.76 17.83 -5.19
C SER A 5 19.65 18.79 -4.72
N TRP A 6 19.45 18.92 -3.41
CA TRP A 6 18.50 19.84 -2.77
C TRP A 6 18.58 21.31 -3.25
N PRO A 7 19.77 21.92 -3.42
CA PRO A 7 19.83 23.30 -3.90
C PRO A 7 19.50 23.42 -5.39
N THR A 8 19.70 22.37 -6.20
CA THR A 8 19.66 22.44 -7.67
C THR A 8 18.37 21.90 -8.29
N SER A 9 17.66 20.99 -7.61
CA SER A 9 16.49 20.31 -8.18
C SER A 9 15.17 20.89 -7.67
N TRP A 10 14.43 21.55 -8.58
CA TRP A 10 13.05 21.99 -8.33
C TRP A 10 12.13 20.83 -7.93
N LEU A 11 12.37 19.64 -8.48
CA LEU A 11 11.58 18.44 -8.22
C LEU A 11 11.71 17.95 -6.77
N VAL A 12 12.91 18.03 -6.19
CA VAL A 12 13.14 17.70 -4.77
C VAL A 12 12.40 18.68 -3.86
N ARG A 13 12.43 19.98 -4.18
CA ARG A 13 11.74 21.01 -3.41
C ARG A 13 10.22 20.85 -3.49
N PHE A 14 9.69 20.60 -4.68
CA PHE A 14 8.27 20.35 -4.89
C PHE A 14 7.82 19.12 -4.09
N ALA A 15 8.54 17.99 -4.21
CA ALA A 15 8.19 16.76 -3.51
C ALA A 15 8.29 16.91 -1.99
N ALA A 16 9.34 17.55 -1.47
CA ALA A 16 9.47 17.77 -0.02
C ALA A 16 8.38 18.71 0.52
N THR A 17 8.08 19.80 -0.19
CA THR A 17 7.03 20.75 0.22
C THR A 17 5.65 20.11 0.14
N GLY A 18 5.37 19.35 -0.92
CA GLY A 18 4.13 18.59 -1.09
C GLY A 18 3.93 17.55 0.02
N LEU A 19 5.00 16.87 0.43
CA LEU A 19 4.97 15.93 1.56
C LEU A 19 4.66 16.64 2.88
N VAL A 20 5.31 17.78 3.16
CA VAL A 20 5.03 18.54 4.39
C VAL A 20 3.60 19.08 4.39
N ALA A 21 3.18 19.69 3.28
CA ALA A 21 1.85 20.24 3.13
C ALA A 21 0.77 19.16 3.26
N SER A 22 0.98 17.97 2.68
CA SER A 22 0.05 16.85 2.80
C SER A 22 -0.06 16.38 4.26
N GLN A 23 1.06 16.24 4.99
CA GLN A 23 0.99 15.90 6.40
C GLN A 23 0.21 16.95 7.19
N LEU A 24 0.51 18.25 6.99
CA LEU A 24 -0.16 19.34 7.70
C LEU A 24 -1.68 19.39 7.46
N LEU A 25 -2.12 19.17 6.22
CA LEU A 25 -3.55 19.11 5.87
C LEU A 25 -4.27 17.95 6.56
N PHE A 26 -3.57 16.82 6.76
CA PHE A 26 -4.16 15.59 7.28
C PHE A 26 -3.85 15.31 8.75
N LEU A 27 -3.24 16.24 9.49
CA LEU A 27 -3.00 16.11 10.94
C LEU A 27 -4.30 15.99 11.77
N ARG A 28 -5.47 16.38 11.25
CA ARG A 28 -6.70 16.58 12.04
C ARG A 28 -7.85 15.63 11.73
N PHE A 29 -7.90 14.97 10.57
CA PHE A 29 -9.04 14.13 10.17
C PHE A 29 -8.76 12.63 10.32
N PRO A 30 -9.73 11.81 10.78
CA PRO A 30 -9.58 10.35 10.89
C PRO A 30 -9.38 9.69 9.52
N TRP A 31 -8.39 8.80 9.45
CA TRP A 31 -7.66 8.46 8.23
C TRP A 31 -8.37 7.42 7.35
N LYS A 32 -8.79 7.81 6.14
CA LYS A 32 -8.96 6.87 5.01
C LYS A 32 -7.65 6.79 4.23
N MET A 33 -7.19 5.58 3.89
CA MET A 33 -5.91 5.32 3.20
C MET A 33 -5.71 6.13 1.91
N ALA A 34 -6.79 6.52 1.23
CA ALA A 34 -6.75 7.37 0.05
C ALA A 34 -6.06 8.73 0.28
N HIS A 35 -6.07 9.27 1.49
CA HIS A 35 -5.42 10.55 1.81
C HIS A 35 -3.89 10.47 1.86
N LEU A 36 -3.33 9.25 1.83
CA LEU A 36 -1.88 9.03 1.77
C LEU A 36 -1.32 9.02 0.35
N LEU A 37 -2.17 8.95 -0.68
CA LEU A 37 -1.74 8.95 -2.08
C LEU A 37 -0.84 10.15 -2.44
N PRO A 38 -1.18 11.40 -2.08
CA PRO A 38 -0.30 12.55 -2.34
C PRO A 38 1.06 12.41 -1.66
N SER A 39 1.08 11.97 -0.40
CA SER A 39 2.30 11.75 0.38
C SER A 39 3.16 10.64 -0.22
N LEU A 40 2.55 9.54 -0.64
CA LEU A 40 3.22 8.42 -1.30
C LEU A 40 3.85 8.86 -2.62
N LEU A 41 3.15 9.66 -3.43
CA LEU A 41 3.70 10.20 -4.67
C LEU A 41 4.94 11.05 -4.40
N CYS A 42 4.88 11.97 -3.43
CA CYS A 42 6.02 12.79 -3.04
C CYS A 42 7.21 11.94 -2.54
N LEU A 43 6.94 10.90 -1.75
CA LEU A 43 7.97 9.96 -1.30
C LEU A 43 8.61 9.19 -2.46
N VAL A 44 7.82 8.72 -3.42
CA VAL A 44 8.32 8.03 -4.61
C VAL A 44 9.23 8.96 -5.43
N LEU A 45 8.84 10.23 -5.63
CA LEU A 45 9.67 11.20 -6.34
C LEU A 45 11.02 11.43 -5.64
N LEU A 46 11.01 11.57 -4.31
CA LEU A 46 12.24 11.70 -3.52
C LEU A 46 13.09 10.43 -3.59
N LEU A 47 12.47 9.26 -3.58
CA LEU A 47 13.14 7.96 -3.68
C LEU A 47 13.80 7.79 -5.04
N CYS A 48 13.12 8.14 -6.14
CA CYS A 48 13.67 8.10 -7.50
C CYS A 48 14.94 8.93 -7.61
N VAL A 49 14.93 10.17 -7.10
CA VAL A 49 16.14 11.02 -7.07
C VAL A 49 17.23 10.43 -6.16
N ALA A 50 16.84 9.75 -5.07
CA ALA A 50 17.80 9.14 -4.16
C ALA A 50 18.49 7.89 -4.75
N VAL A 51 17.80 7.14 -5.60
CA VAL A 51 18.29 5.88 -6.20
C VAL A 51 18.73 6.00 -7.67
N GLU A 52 18.69 7.20 -8.24
CA GLU A 52 19.04 7.49 -9.65
C GLU A 52 20.37 6.85 -10.08
N GLU A 53 21.41 6.97 -9.24
CA GLU A 53 22.74 6.42 -9.48
C GLU A 53 22.93 4.99 -8.93
N ARG A 54 21.85 4.34 -8.47
CA ARG A 54 21.89 3.05 -7.77
C ARG A 54 20.89 2.06 -8.36
N PRO A 55 21.11 1.55 -9.58
CA PRO A 55 20.18 0.63 -10.25
C PRO A 55 19.92 -0.64 -9.44
N LYS A 56 20.93 -1.15 -8.71
CA LYS A 56 20.76 -2.30 -7.80
C LYS A 56 19.76 -2.02 -6.66
N ALA A 57 19.73 -0.79 -6.15
CA ALA A 57 18.80 -0.41 -5.09
C ALA A 57 17.36 -0.30 -5.63
N LEU A 58 17.19 0.24 -6.84
CA LEU A 58 15.89 0.26 -7.52
C LEU A 58 15.37 -1.17 -7.75
N ILE A 59 16.21 -2.06 -8.27
CA ILE A 59 15.85 -3.47 -8.47
C ILE A 59 15.47 -4.13 -7.14
N ALA A 60 16.24 -3.87 -6.07
CA ALA A 60 15.92 -4.39 -4.75
C ALA A 60 14.57 -3.89 -4.21
N LEU A 61 14.25 -2.60 -4.42
CA LEU A 61 12.95 -2.03 -4.03
C LEU A 61 11.79 -2.65 -4.81
N VAL A 62 11.95 -2.83 -6.13
CA VAL A 62 10.95 -3.50 -6.97
C VAL A 62 10.78 -4.96 -6.55
N ALA A 63 11.88 -5.68 -6.35
CA ALA A 63 11.84 -7.06 -5.87
C ALA A 63 11.16 -7.18 -4.50
N LEU A 64 11.42 -6.23 -3.59
CA LEU A 64 10.78 -6.17 -2.29
C LEU A 64 9.27 -5.88 -2.43
N GLN A 65 8.85 -4.99 -3.33
CA GLN A 65 7.45 -4.71 -3.60
C GLN A 65 6.73 -5.95 -4.16
N VAL A 66 7.37 -6.68 -5.08
CA VAL A 66 6.86 -7.95 -5.61
C VAL A 66 6.76 -8.98 -4.48
N ALA A 67 7.78 -9.10 -3.64
CA ALA A 67 7.77 -9.98 -2.48
C ALA A 67 6.61 -9.64 -1.53
N PHE A 68 6.33 -8.36 -1.26
CA PHE A 68 5.17 -7.92 -0.47
C PHE A 68 3.83 -8.22 -1.15
N GLY A 69 3.79 -8.28 -2.48
CA GLY A 69 2.62 -8.74 -3.24
C GLY A 69 2.34 -10.23 -3.04
N LEU A 70 3.37 -11.04 -2.80
CA LEU A 70 3.29 -12.48 -2.61
C LEU A 70 3.15 -12.89 -1.14
N VAL A 71 3.79 -12.16 -0.24
CA VAL A 71 3.82 -12.43 1.19
C VAL A 71 3.50 -11.15 1.94
N ARG A 72 2.50 -11.22 2.82
CA ARG A 72 2.17 -10.13 3.71
C ARG A 72 2.70 -10.42 5.11
N VAL A 73 3.30 -9.41 5.72
CA VAL A 73 3.71 -9.44 7.12
C VAL A 73 2.82 -8.45 7.87
N ASP A 74 1.91 -9.00 8.67
CA ASP A 74 0.99 -8.23 9.49
C ASP A 74 1.57 -8.14 10.89
N VAL A 75 1.88 -6.93 11.37
CA VAL A 75 2.43 -6.73 12.74
C VAL A 75 1.30 -6.46 13.74
N LEU A 76 0.26 -5.76 13.27
CA LEU A 76 -0.89 -5.34 14.06
C LEU A 76 -2.15 -5.87 13.38
N ALA A 77 -2.99 -6.55 14.14
CA ALA A 77 -4.34 -6.87 13.70
C ALA A 77 -5.31 -5.79 14.19
N PRO A 78 -6.23 -5.29 13.35
CA PRO A 78 -7.24 -4.35 13.80
C PRO A 78 -8.15 -5.00 14.86
N ASN A 79 -8.63 -4.22 15.83
CA ASN A 79 -9.59 -4.71 16.83
C ASN A 79 -10.98 -4.96 16.23
N GLN A 80 -11.36 -4.15 15.24
CA GLN A 80 -12.57 -4.27 14.45
C GLN A 80 -12.22 -4.13 12.97
N ALA A 81 -12.72 -5.05 12.14
CA ALA A 81 -12.46 -5.02 10.70
C ALA A 81 -12.98 -3.70 10.09
N ASN A 82 -12.18 -3.07 9.25
CA ASN A 82 -12.45 -1.77 8.61
C ASN A 82 -12.63 -0.57 9.56
N GLU A 83 -12.29 -0.71 10.84
CA GLU A 83 -12.23 0.39 11.79
C GLU A 83 -10.79 0.67 12.23
N ALA A 84 -10.36 1.93 12.12
CA ALA A 84 -9.06 2.38 12.59
C ALA A 84 -9.11 2.83 14.07
N SER A 85 -9.89 2.15 14.92
CA SER A 85 -10.10 2.49 16.33
C SER A 85 -8.96 2.00 17.24
N GLY A 86 -8.30 0.91 16.87
CA GLY A 86 -7.14 0.37 17.57
C GLY A 86 -6.61 -0.91 16.92
N GLY A 87 -5.45 -1.36 17.37
CA GLY A 87 -4.83 -2.59 16.90
C GLY A 87 -4.18 -3.37 18.03
N ARG A 88 -4.20 -4.69 17.92
CA ARG A 88 -3.53 -5.63 18.81
C ARG A 88 -2.28 -6.15 18.15
N PHE A 89 -1.17 -6.17 18.88
CA PHE A 89 0.07 -6.75 18.39
C PHE A 89 -0.13 -8.25 18.15
N ARG A 90 -0.11 -8.66 16.88
CA ARG A 90 -0.32 -10.03 16.44
C ARG A 90 0.50 -10.25 15.17
N PRO A 91 1.83 -10.44 15.31
CA PRO A 91 2.69 -10.70 14.17
C PRO A 91 2.23 -11.98 13.46
N SER A 92 1.91 -11.87 12.17
CA SER A 92 1.56 -13.02 11.33
C SER A 92 2.11 -12.85 9.93
N ILE A 93 2.40 -13.97 9.29
CA ILE A 93 2.81 -14.03 7.89
C ILE A 93 1.67 -14.71 7.14
N THR A 94 1.12 -14.00 6.16
CA THR A 94 -0.03 -14.45 5.38
C THR A 94 0.26 -14.34 3.88
N SER A 95 -0.53 -15.03 3.06
CA SER A 95 -0.44 -14.88 1.61
C SER A 95 -0.70 -13.42 1.23
N GLY A 96 0.20 -12.87 0.43
CA GLY A 96 0.08 -11.54 -0.10
C GLY A 96 -1.12 -11.40 -1.04
N PRO A 97 -1.50 -10.15 -1.36
CA PRO A 97 -2.70 -9.85 -2.13
C PRO A 97 -2.72 -10.50 -3.51
N VAL A 98 -1.56 -10.69 -4.17
CA VAL A 98 -1.49 -11.32 -5.50
C VAL A 98 -1.82 -12.80 -5.42
N LEU A 99 -1.23 -13.53 -4.48
CA LEU A 99 -1.51 -14.95 -4.30
C LEU A 99 -2.94 -15.18 -3.82
N ARG A 100 -3.43 -14.32 -2.91
CA ARG A 100 -4.80 -14.37 -2.40
C ARG A 100 -5.83 -14.14 -3.51
N ASP A 101 -5.67 -13.08 -4.30
CA ASP A 101 -6.56 -12.77 -5.44
C ASP A 101 -6.55 -13.89 -6.47
N TRP A 102 -5.37 -14.41 -6.83
CA TRP A 102 -5.24 -15.53 -7.76
C TRP A 102 -5.98 -16.79 -7.27
N GLN A 103 -5.83 -17.13 -5.98
CA GLN A 103 -6.53 -18.26 -5.38
C GLN A 103 -8.04 -18.04 -5.37
N CYS A 104 -8.52 -16.87 -4.95
CA CYS A 104 -9.96 -16.59 -4.90
C CYS A 104 -10.62 -16.63 -6.29
N ARG A 105 -9.95 -16.15 -7.34
CA ARG A 105 -10.45 -16.24 -8.73
C ARG A 105 -10.50 -17.68 -9.23
N ARG A 106 -9.55 -18.51 -8.79
CA ARG A 106 -9.53 -19.93 -9.13
C ARG A 106 -10.67 -20.67 -8.43
N ASP A 107 -10.92 -20.37 -7.17
CA ASP A 107 -11.96 -21.00 -6.35
C ASP A 107 -13.38 -20.53 -6.74
N HIS A 108 -13.49 -19.33 -7.31
CA HIS A 108 -14.74 -18.73 -7.78
C HIS A 108 -14.67 -18.32 -9.27
N PRO A 109 -14.70 -19.28 -10.21
CA PRO A 109 -14.62 -18.97 -11.64
C PRO A 109 -15.91 -18.31 -12.15
N GLY A 110 -15.79 -17.32 -13.05
CA GLY A 110 -16.93 -16.71 -13.72
C GLY A 110 -17.59 -15.55 -12.96
N VAL A 111 -17.11 -15.24 -11.76
CA VAL A 111 -17.63 -14.17 -10.91
C VAL A 111 -17.49 -12.78 -11.55
N GLU A 112 -16.53 -12.59 -12.44
CA GLU A 112 -16.39 -11.35 -13.22
C GLU A 112 -17.60 -11.05 -14.13
N ARG A 113 -18.46 -12.03 -14.38
CA ARG A 113 -19.71 -11.88 -15.15
C ARG A 113 -20.93 -11.69 -14.27
N GLY A 114 -20.77 -11.75 -12.95
CA GLY A 114 -21.86 -11.56 -11.99
C GLY A 114 -22.54 -10.21 -12.22
N ARG A 115 -23.87 -10.22 -12.25
CA ARG A 115 -24.69 -9.01 -12.46
C ARG A 115 -25.27 -8.47 -11.16
N GLN A 116 -25.27 -9.28 -10.11
CA GLN A 116 -25.75 -8.93 -8.78
C GLN A 116 -24.62 -8.99 -7.75
N ILE A 117 -24.77 -8.25 -6.66
CA ILE A 117 -23.71 -8.12 -5.64
C ILE A 117 -23.47 -9.48 -4.99
N GLU A 118 -24.53 -10.23 -4.72
CA GLU A 118 -24.52 -11.55 -4.09
C GLU A 118 -23.73 -12.59 -4.90
N GLU A 119 -23.64 -12.42 -6.23
CA GLU A 119 -22.86 -13.28 -7.12
C GLU A 119 -21.34 -12.98 -7.05
N VAL A 120 -20.98 -11.75 -6.66
CA VAL A 120 -19.58 -11.27 -6.60
C VAL A 120 -19.02 -11.29 -5.19
N GLU A 121 -19.89 -11.16 -4.19
CA GLU A 121 -19.56 -11.08 -2.78
C GLU A 121 -18.67 -12.23 -2.28
N PRO A 122 -18.86 -13.51 -2.66
CA PRO A 122 -17.99 -14.59 -2.20
C PRO A 122 -16.51 -14.42 -2.62
N ALA A 123 -16.26 -14.01 -3.87
CA ALA A 123 -14.90 -13.80 -4.36
C ALA A 123 -14.29 -12.50 -3.79
N TRP A 124 -15.11 -11.46 -3.66
CA TRP A 124 -14.71 -10.19 -3.06
C TRP A 124 -14.31 -10.37 -1.59
N ASP A 125 -15.11 -11.13 -0.84
CA ASP A 125 -14.89 -11.42 0.56
C ASP A 125 -13.69 -12.33 0.79
N CYS A 126 -13.46 -13.29 -0.11
CA CYS A 126 -12.26 -14.14 -0.10
C CYS A 126 -10.96 -13.31 -0.22
N ALA A 127 -10.97 -12.29 -1.08
CA ALA A 127 -9.82 -11.41 -1.33
C ALA A 127 -9.69 -10.28 -0.28
N ALA A 128 -10.73 -10.02 0.51
CA ALA A 128 -10.77 -8.94 1.48
C ALA A 128 -9.71 -9.15 2.59
N PRO A 129 -8.88 -8.13 2.87
CA PRO A 129 -7.92 -8.20 3.96
C PRO A 129 -8.62 -8.08 5.32
N TYR A 130 -8.21 -8.89 6.30
CA TYR A 130 -8.69 -8.83 7.70
C TYR A 130 -10.19 -9.10 7.90
N ARG A 131 -10.88 -9.74 6.94
CA ARG A 131 -12.16 -10.37 7.23
C ARG A 131 -11.91 -11.59 8.11
N ASP A 132 -12.69 -11.73 9.18
CA ASP A 132 -12.53 -12.78 10.18
C ASP A 132 -12.40 -14.16 9.52
N ARG A 133 -11.37 -14.90 9.92
CA ARG A 133 -11.38 -16.36 9.81
C ARG A 133 -11.91 -16.93 11.09
#